data_AF-A0A067E244-F1
#
_entry.id   AF-A0A067E244-F1
#
_cell.length_a   1.000
_cell.length_b   1.000
_cell.length_c   1.000
_cell.angle_alpha   90.00
_cell.angle_beta   90.00
_cell.angle_gamma   90.00
#
_symmetry.space_group_name_H-M   'P 1'
#
loop_
_entity.id
_entity.type
_entity.pdbx_description
1 polymer ?
#
loop_
_entity_poly.entity_id
_entity_poly.type
_entity_poly.pdbx_seq_one_letter_code
_entity_poly.pdbx_strand_id
1 'polypeptide(L)'
;MILTITYQALTVLKDAVGIAGNIFAFGLFVSPVPTFRRIIRNHSTEEFSGLPYVYALLNCLITMWYGTPLVSADNILVTTVNSIGAAFQLVYIILFITYTEKDKKNLVIQTKSVEFMPFYLSLSTFLMSTSFLAYGIMNWDPFIYVPNGIGTILGIVQLALYFNYKETSGEESRDPLIVSYA
;
A
#
# COMPACT_ATOMS: atom_id res chain seq x y z
N MET A 1 -31.81 -15.89 -21.31
CA MET A 1 -31.87 -16.32 -19.88
C MET A 1 -30.48 -16.67 -19.35
N ILE A 2 -29.78 -17.69 -19.88
CA ILE A 2 -28.42 -18.07 -19.43
C ILE A 2 -27.43 -16.90 -19.55
N LEU A 3 -27.36 -16.25 -20.72
CA LEU A 3 -26.45 -15.11 -20.95
C LEU A 3 -26.64 -13.95 -19.96
N THR A 4 -27.90 -13.64 -19.63
CA THR A 4 -28.26 -12.58 -18.67
C THR A 4 -27.84 -12.94 -17.25
N ILE A 5 -28.01 -14.21 -16.86
CA ILE A 5 -27.58 -14.72 -15.54
C ILE A 5 -26.06 -14.66 -15.45
N THR A 6 -25.34 -15.08 -16.49
CA THR A 6 -23.88 -15.01 -16.53
C THR A 6 -23.37 -13.56 -16.44
N TYR A 7 -23.99 -12.64 -17.19
CA TYR A 7 -23.62 -11.22 -17.14
C TYR A 7 -23.84 -10.62 -15.73
N GLN A 8 -25.00 -10.89 -15.13
CA GLN A 8 -25.32 -10.42 -13.78
C GLN A 8 -24.34 -10.98 -12.74
N ALA A 9 -24.01 -12.28 -12.83
CA ALA A 9 -23.04 -12.91 -11.95
C ALA A 9 -21.64 -12.28 -12.08
N LEU A 10 -21.24 -11.94 -13.31
CA LEU A 10 -19.95 -11.29 -13.57
C LEU A 10 -19.89 -9.88 -12.98
N THR A 11 -20.97 -9.10 -13.08
CA THR A 11 -21.07 -7.77 -12.47
C THR A 11 -20.99 -7.84 -10.94
N VAL A 12 -21.73 -8.77 -10.31
CA VAL A 12 -21.67 -8.96 -8.86
C VAL A 12 -20.27 -9.37 -8.40
N LEU A 13 -19.60 -10.26 -9.14
CA LEU A 13 -18.24 -10.67 -8.83
C LEU A 13 -17.26 -9.50 -8.98
N LYS A 14 -17.40 -8.69 -10.04
CA LYS A 14 -16.60 -7.48 -10.27
C LYS A 14 -16.71 -6.53 -9.09
N ASP A 15 -17.92 -6.23 -8.66
CA ASP A 15 -18.15 -5.31 -7.55
C ASP A 15 -17.59 -5.88 -6.25
N ALA A 16 -17.76 -7.19 -6.01
CA ALA A 16 -17.21 -7.87 -4.84
C ALA A 16 -15.67 -7.79 -4.79
N VAL A 17 -14.96 -8.04 -5.89
CA VAL A 17 -13.49 -7.94 -5.92
C VAL A 17 -13.02 -6.49 -5.77
N GLY A 18 -13.73 -5.52 -6.35
CA GLY A 18 -13.40 -4.11 -6.17
C GLY A 18 -13.61 -3.64 -4.73
N ILE A 19 -14.69 -4.07 -4.07
CA ILE A 19 -14.96 -3.80 -2.65
C ILE A 19 -13.89 -4.46 -1.77
N ALA A 20 -13.50 -5.70 -2.06
CA ALA A 20 -12.41 -6.37 -1.34
C ALA A 20 -11.09 -5.57 -1.44
N GLY A 21 -10.75 -5.09 -2.65
CA GLY A 21 -9.60 -4.22 -2.87
C GLY A 21 -9.67 -2.93 -2.04
N ASN A 22 -10.83 -2.30 -1.96
CA ASN A 22 -11.05 -1.11 -1.12
C ASN A 22 -10.83 -1.41 0.37
N ILE A 23 -11.30 -2.56 0.87
CA ILE A 23 -11.14 -2.98 2.27
C ILE A 23 -9.65 -3.20 2.58
N PHE A 24 -8.92 -3.93 1.74
CA PHE A 24 -7.50 -4.21 1.96
C PHE A 24 -6.63 -2.94 1.85
N ALA A 25 -7.05 -1.95 1.07
CA ALA A 25 -6.36 -0.66 0.97
C ALA A 25 -6.31 0.11 2.30
N PHE A 26 -7.27 -0.07 3.20
CA PHE A 26 -7.22 0.57 4.53
C PHE A 26 -5.98 0.18 5.33
N GLY A 27 -5.54 -1.08 5.26
CA GLY A 27 -4.32 -1.52 5.92
C GLY A 27 -3.09 -0.77 5.42
N LEU A 28 -3.05 -0.48 4.12
CA LEU A 28 -2.00 0.31 3.49
C LEU A 28 -2.08 1.79 3.91
N PHE A 29 -3.27 2.39 3.93
CA PHE A 29 -3.44 3.79 4.34
C PHE A 29 -3.09 4.04 5.80
N VAL A 30 -3.31 3.05 6.67
CA VAL A 30 -2.99 3.13 8.10
C VAL A 30 -1.51 2.80 8.38
N SER A 31 -0.77 2.25 7.42
CA SER A 31 0.62 1.82 7.62
C SER A 31 1.57 2.92 8.13
N PRO A 32 1.42 4.21 7.75
CA PRO A 32 2.28 5.27 8.26
C PRO A 32 1.91 5.77 9.67
N VAL A 33 0.78 5.35 10.24
CA VAL A 33 0.30 5.84 11.55
C VAL A 33 1.34 5.66 12.67
N PRO A 34 2.03 4.51 12.82
CA PRO A 34 3.07 4.36 13.84
C PRO A 34 4.21 5.38 13.68
N THR A 35 4.62 5.67 12.43
CA THR A 35 5.63 6.69 12.11
C THR A 35 5.15 8.07 12.53
N PHE A 36 3.94 8.46 12.16
CA PHE A 36 3.40 9.76 12.54
C PHE A 36 3.15 9.90 14.04
N ARG A 37 2.82 8.80 14.72
CA ARG A 37 2.74 8.79 16.18
C ARG A 37 4.09 9.09 16.81
N ARG A 38 5.20 8.59 16.25
CA ARG A 38 6.57 8.91 16.68
C ARG A 38 6.90 10.38 16.42
N ILE A 39 6.57 10.90 15.23
CA ILE A 39 6.79 12.32 14.86
C ILE A 39 6.05 13.24 15.84
N ILE A 40 4.78 12.96 16.14
CA ILE A 40 3.97 13.74 17.08
C ILE A 40 4.56 13.68 18.49
N ARG A 41 4.94 12.49 18.96
CA ARG A 41 5.50 12.31 20.31
C ARG A 41 6.83 13.04 20.48
N ASN A 42 7.68 13.01 19.45
CA ASN A 42 9.02 13.55 19.50
C ASN A 42 9.08 15.02 19.04
N HIS A 43 7.95 15.59 18.61
CA HIS A 43 7.84 16.96 18.09
C HIS A 43 8.83 17.30 16.96
N SER A 44 9.29 16.30 16.21
CA SER A 44 10.26 16.45 15.13
C SER A 44 10.05 15.38 14.06
N THR A 45 10.24 15.74 12.80
CA THR A 45 10.20 14.78 11.68
C THR A 45 11.43 13.86 11.63
N GLU A 46 12.40 14.06 12.53
CA GLU A 46 13.66 13.30 12.56
C GLU A 46 14.31 13.26 11.15
N GLU A 47 14.70 12.07 10.67
CA GLU A 47 15.23 11.83 9.33
C GLU A 47 14.15 11.34 8.34
N PHE A 48 12.86 11.34 8.73
CA PHE A 48 11.80 10.89 7.83
C PHE A 48 11.60 11.87 6.68
N SER A 49 11.46 11.35 5.46
CA SER A 49 11.13 12.15 4.28
C SER A 49 9.61 12.27 4.10
N GLY A 50 9.13 13.47 3.79
CA GLY A 50 7.73 13.73 3.46
C GLY A 50 7.35 13.42 2.01
N LEU A 51 8.34 13.18 1.14
CA LEU A 51 8.14 12.96 -0.30
C LEU A 51 7.22 11.78 -0.64
N PRO A 52 7.29 10.62 0.04
CA PRO A 52 6.41 9.49 -0.24
C PRO A 52 4.92 9.87 -0.13
N TYR A 53 4.55 10.74 0.82
CA TYR A 53 3.16 11.18 1.00
C TYR A 53 2.70 12.12 -0.12
N VAL A 54 3.59 12.99 -0.61
CA VAL A 54 3.30 13.87 -1.76
C VAL A 54 3.12 13.05 -3.04
N TYR A 55 4.02 12.10 -3.31
CA TYR A 55 3.89 11.23 -4.48
C TYR A 55 2.64 10.35 -4.39
N ALA A 56 2.33 9.82 -3.20
CA ALA A 56 1.12 9.05 -2.98
C ALA A 56 -0.14 9.89 -3.17
N LEU A 57 -0.16 11.14 -2.70
CA LEU A 57 -1.28 12.06 -2.93
C LEU A 57 -1.50 12.33 -4.42
N LEU A 58 -0.43 12.65 -5.16
CA LEU A 58 -0.51 12.88 -6.60
C LEU A 58 -1.03 11.64 -7.33
N ASN A 59 -0.51 10.45 -6.99
CA ASN A 59 -1.00 9.19 -7.54
C ASN A 59 -2.49 8.97 -7.24
N CYS A 60 -2.91 9.22 -6.00
CA CYS A 60 -4.32 9.10 -5.61
C CYS A 60 -5.20 10.08 -6.40
N LEU A 61 -4.79 11.34 -6.58
CA LEU A 61 -5.58 12.32 -7.33
C LEU A 61 -5.71 11.96 -8.82
N ILE A 62 -4.63 11.51 -9.46
CA ILE A 62 -4.64 11.07 -10.86
C ILE A 62 -5.55 9.84 -11.03
N THR A 63 -5.40 8.87 -10.14
CA THR A 63 -6.17 7.61 -10.20
C THR A 63 -7.64 7.84 -9.82
N MET A 64 -7.91 8.78 -8.90
CA MET A 64 -9.26 9.22 -8.55
C MET A 64 -9.96 9.87 -9.74
N TRP A 65 -9.27 10.79 -10.44
CA TRP A 65 -9.76 11.42 -11.67
C TRP A 65 -10.08 10.34 -12.71
N TYR A 66 -9.16 9.41 -12.93
CA TYR A 66 -9.32 8.33 -13.90
C TYR A 66 -10.60 7.49 -13.66
N GLY A 67 -10.87 7.13 -12.40
CA GLY A 67 -12.05 6.33 -12.04
C GLY A 67 -13.39 7.07 -12.12
N THR A 68 -13.38 8.40 -12.31
CA THR A 68 -14.63 9.16 -12.35
C THR A 68 -15.47 8.77 -13.57
N PRO A 69 -16.82 8.81 -13.49
CA PRO A 69 -17.68 8.47 -14.61
C PRO A 69 -17.47 9.34 -15.87
N LEU A 70 -16.79 10.48 -15.73
CA LEU A 70 -16.45 11.37 -16.83
C LEU A 70 -15.31 10.82 -17.70
N VAL A 71 -14.41 10.02 -17.12
CA VAL A 71 -13.26 9.42 -17.83
C VAL A 71 -13.45 7.92 -18.01
N SER A 72 -13.94 7.24 -16.98
CA SER A 72 -14.19 5.80 -17.00
C SER A 72 -15.45 5.45 -16.21
N ALA A 73 -16.53 5.13 -16.93
CA ALA A 73 -17.85 4.86 -16.35
C ALA A 73 -17.87 3.62 -15.43
N ASP A 74 -17.03 2.63 -15.72
CA ASP A 74 -17.05 1.32 -15.07
C ASP A 74 -16.11 1.20 -13.86
N ASN A 75 -15.45 2.28 -13.46
CA ASN A 75 -14.33 2.28 -12.51
C ASN A 75 -14.59 3.09 -11.23
N ILE A 76 -15.85 3.26 -10.83
CA ILE A 76 -16.21 4.05 -9.64
C ILE A 76 -15.55 3.55 -8.33
N LEU A 77 -15.32 2.24 -8.19
CA LEU A 77 -14.64 1.65 -7.04
C LEU A 77 -13.14 2.03 -6.96
N VAL A 78 -12.55 2.47 -8.08
CA VAL A 78 -11.20 3.04 -8.13
C VAL A 78 -11.24 4.48 -7.63
N THR A 79 -12.27 5.26 -7.96
CA THR A 79 -12.45 6.60 -7.39
C THR A 79 -12.59 6.53 -5.87
N THR A 80 -13.44 5.64 -5.34
CA THR A 80 -13.68 5.56 -3.89
C THR A 80 -12.40 5.30 -3.09
N VAL A 81 -11.62 4.28 -3.49
CA VAL A 81 -10.38 3.93 -2.78
C VAL A 81 -9.36 5.07 -2.81
N ASN A 82 -9.26 5.76 -3.95
CA ASN A 82 -8.29 6.84 -4.12
C ASN A 82 -8.74 8.15 -3.47
N SER A 83 -10.05 8.41 -3.35
CA SER A 83 -10.56 9.51 -2.54
C SER A 83 -10.23 9.34 -1.07
N ILE A 84 -10.41 8.13 -0.53
CA ILE A 84 -10.02 7.78 0.85
C ILE A 84 -8.50 7.94 1.00
N GLY A 85 -7.73 7.35 0.08
CA GLY A 85 -6.27 7.48 0.07
C GLY A 85 -5.82 8.95 0.06
N ALA A 86 -6.39 9.78 -0.81
CA ALA A 86 -6.09 11.21 -0.88
C ALA A 86 -6.36 11.92 0.45
N ALA A 87 -7.47 11.61 1.14
CA ALA A 87 -7.75 12.17 2.46
C ALA A 87 -6.69 11.79 3.50
N PHE A 88 -6.29 10.51 3.56
CA PHE A 88 -5.20 10.06 4.44
C PHE A 88 -3.87 10.77 4.11
N GLN A 89 -3.51 10.84 2.82
CA GLN A 89 -2.26 11.48 2.40
C GLN A 89 -2.25 12.99 2.70
N LEU A 90 -3.38 13.68 2.56
CA LEU A 90 -3.51 15.08 2.97
C LEU A 90 -3.26 15.24 4.47
N VAL A 91 -3.86 14.38 5.30
CA VAL A 91 -3.63 14.40 6.75
C VAL A 91 -2.15 14.18 7.08
N TYR A 92 -1.51 13.19 6.45
CA TYR A 92 -0.08 12.92 6.64
C TYR A 92 0.82 14.08 6.22
N ILE A 93 0.54 14.72 5.09
CA ILE A 93 1.30 15.90 4.64
C ILE A 93 1.11 17.06 5.62
N ILE A 94 -0.11 17.33 6.08
CA ILE A 94 -0.39 18.41 7.05
C ILE A 94 0.38 18.17 8.35
N LEU A 95 0.34 16.95 8.88
CA LEU A 95 1.11 16.57 10.06
C LEU A 95 2.61 16.74 9.81
N PHE A 96 3.11 16.24 8.68
CA PHE A 96 4.53 16.32 8.35
C PHE A 96 5.00 17.79 8.29
N ILE A 97 4.26 18.68 7.64
CA ILE A 97 4.58 20.11 7.55
C ILE A 97 4.52 20.78 8.94
N THR A 98 3.57 20.38 9.79
CA THR A 98 3.40 20.95 11.14
C THR A 98 4.60 20.64 12.06
N TYR A 99 5.17 19.43 11.93
CA TYR A 99 6.26 18.96 12.79
C TYR A 99 7.64 19.05 12.15
N THR A 100 7.74 19.57 10.92
CA THR A 100 9.05 19.77 10.27
C THR A 100 9.74 21.00 10.86
N GLU A 101 10.96 20.83 11.35
CA GLU A 101 11.78 21.93 11.82
C GLU A 101 12.22 22.79 10.62
N LYS A 102 11.98 24.10 10.67
CA LYS A 102 12.19 25.02 9.54
C LYS A 102 13.66 25.16 9.08
N ASP A 103 14.62 24.64 9.85
CA ASP A 103 16.06 24.90 9.68
C ASP A 103 16.89 23.74 9.10
N LYS A 104 16.28 22.70 8.51
CA LYS A 104 17.04 21.69 7.73
C LYS A 104 16.44 21.44 6.35
N LYS A 105 16.59 22.42 5.46
CA LYS A 105 16.58 22.17 4.02
C LYS A 105 17.98 21.75 3.58
N ASN A 106 18.22 20.44 3.54
CA ASN A 106 18.98 19.72 2.49
C ASN A 106 19.47 18.36 3.01
N LEU A 107 19.44 17.39 2.07
CA LEU A 107 19.87 15.99 2.22
C LEU A 107 18.96 15.18 3.16
N VAL A 108 18.49 14.00 2.82
CA VAL A 108 19.32 12.84 2.52
C VAL A 108 18.56 11.84 1.63
N ILE A 109 19.13 11.54 0.46
CA ILE A 109 19.01 10.24 -0.21
C ILE A 109 19.86 9.28 0.61
N GLN A 110 19.27 8.63 1.61
CA GLN A 110 19.79 7.47 2.33
C GLN A 110 19.00 7.31 3.63
N THR A 111 18.01 6.43 3.61
CA THR A 111 17.66 5.71 4.83
C THR A 111 17.18 4.33 4.43
N LYS A 112 18.03 3.33 4.67
CA LYS A 112 17.64 1.92 4.74
C LYS A 112 16.86 1.70 6.04
N SER A 113 15.69 2.32 6.16
CA SER A 113 14.76 1.90 7.22
C SER A 113 13.97 0.71 6.70
N VAL A 114 14.39 -0.48 7.15
CA VAL A 114 13.67 -1.75 6.91
C VAL A 114 12.60 -1.98 7.99
N GLU A 115 12.22 -0.94 8.73
CA GLU A 115 11.32 -1.02 9.89
C GLU A 115 9.83 -1.07 9.49
N PHE A 116 9.51 -1.42 8.24
CA PHE A 116 8.14 -1.53 7.72
C PHE A 116 7.91 -2.75 6.81
N MET A 117 8.38 -3.92 7.22
CA MET A 117 7.85 -5.21 6.71
C MET A 117 7.07 -5.98 7.79
N PRO A 118 6.02 -5.40 8.43
CA PRO A 118 5.08 -6.24 9.14
C PRO A 118 4.38 -7.12 8.10
N PHE A 119 4.32 -8.43 8.36
CA PHE A 119 3.61 -9.41 7.54
C PHE A 119 2.24 -8.90 7.05
N TYR A 120 1.51 -8.20 7.92
CA TYR A 120 0.21 -7.62 7.64
C TYR A 120 0.22 -6.56 6.53
N LEU A 121 1.29 -5.75 6.40
CA LEU A 121 1.40 -4.75 5.34
C LEU A 121 1.70 -5.39 3.98
N SER A 122 2.64 -6.33 3.94
CA SER A 122 2.96 -7.09 2.73
C SER A 122 1.75 -7.90 2.27
N LEU A 123 1.03 -8.54 3.20
CA LEU A 123 -0.19 -9.28 2.91
C LEU A 123 -1.32 -8.38 2.43
N SER A 124 -1.56 -7.23 3.09
CA SER A 124 -2.60 -6.28 2.67
C SER A 124 -2.32 -5.71 1.29
N THR A 125 -1.05 -5.39 1.00
CA THR A 125 -0.61 -4.90 -0.32
C THR A 125 -0.83 -5.96 -1.39
N PHE A 126 -0.43 -7.21 -1.12
CA PHE A 126 -0.65 -8.33 -2.03
C PHE A 126 -2.14 -8.58 -2.31
N LEU A 127 -2.98 -8.63 -1.27
CA LEU A 127 -4.42 -8.86 -1.41
C LEU A 127 -5.12 -7.70 -2.12
N MET A 128 -4.74 -6.46 -1.83
CA MET A 128 -5.25 -5.27 -2.52
C MET A 128 -4.87 -5.30 -4.01
N SER A 129 -3.58 -5.51 -4.33
CA SER A 129 -3.11 -5.56 -5.73
C SER A 129 -3.74 -6.73 -6.49
N THR A 130 -3.90 -7.90 -5.87
CA THR A 130 -4.57 -9.05 -6.51
C THR A 130 -6.05 -8.74 -6.78
N SER A 131 -6.72 -8.05 -5.85
CA SER A 131 -8.13 -7.67 -6.00
C SER A 131 -8.32 -6.66 -7.14
N PHE A 132 -7.48 -5.63 -7.22
CA PHE A 132 -7.55 -4.65 -8.32
C PHE A 132 -7.02 -5.19 -9.65
N LEU A 133 -6.10 -6.16 -9.65
CA LEU A 133 -5.72 -6.93 -10.84
C LEU A 133 -6.93 -7.67 -11.41
N ALA A 134 -7.64 -8.43 -10.56
CA ALA A 134 -8.86 -9.13 -10.95
C ALA A 134 -9.93 -8.14 -11.45
N TYR A 135 -10.16 -7.04 -10.72
CA TYR A 135 -11.08 -5.97 -11.12
C TYR A 135 -10.76 -5.42 -12.52
N GLY A 136 -9.49 -5.09 -12.78
CA GLY A 136 -9.06 -4.58 -14.08
C GLY A 136 -9.19 -5.61 -15.21
N ILE A 137 -8.90 -6.90 -14.96
CA ILE A 137 -9.11 -7.98 -15.93
C ILE A 137 -10.60 -8.10 -16.30
N MET A 138 -11.49 -8.04 -15.30
CA MET A 138 -12.93 -8.13 -15.51
C MET A 138 -13.51 -6.94 -16.29
N ASN A 139 -12.91 -5.75 -16.13
CA ASN A 139 -13.25 -4.54 -16.90
C ASN A 139 -12.51 -4.43 -18.25
N TRP A 140 -11.63 -5.40 -18.58
CA TRP A 140 -10.73 -5.31 -19.74
C TRP A 140 -9.91 -4.00 -19.78
N ASP A 141 -9.51 -3.54 -18.60
CA ASP A 141 -8.87 -2.24 -18.40
C ASP A 141 -7.37 -2.36 -18.12
N PRO A 142 -6.50 -2.16 -19.14
CA PRO A 142 -5.05 -2.28 -18.98
C PRO A 142 -4.46 -1.26 -18.01
N PHE A 143 -5.09 -0.10 -17.83
CA PHE A 143 -4.57 0.92 -16.92
C PHE A 143 -4.75 0.52 -15.46
N ILE A 144 -5.70 -0.36 -15.17
CA ILE A 144 -5.88 -0.93 -13.84
C ILE A 144 -5.10 -2.24 -13.72
N TYR A 145 -5.26 -3.20 -14.63
CA TYR A 145 -4.70 -4.53 -14.40
C TYR A 145 -3.18 -4.59 -14.54
N VAL A 146 -2.55 -3.79 -15.42
CA VAL A 146 -1.08 -3.81 -15.61
C VAL A 146 -0.32 -3.37 -14.35
N PRO A 147 -0.56 -2.17 -13.77
CA PRO A 147 0.17 -1.75 -12.58
C PRO A 147 -0.14 -2.63 -11.36
N ASN A 148 -1.38 -3.12 -11.24
CA ASN A 148 -1.76 -4.04 -10.15
C ASN A 148 -1.16 -5.44 -10.33
N GLY A 149 -0.91 -5.88 -11.56
CA GLY A 149 -0.16 -7.10 -11.86
C GLY A 149 1.29 -7.00 -11.39
N ILE A 150 1.95 -5.88 -11.68
CA ILE A 150 3.30 -5.59 -11.15
C ILE A 150 3.27 -5.57 -9.62
N GLY A 151 2.30 -4.89 -9.02
CA GLY A 151 2.12 -4.84 -7.56
C GLY A 151 1.91 -6.22 -6.93
N THR A 152 1.17 -7.11 -7.61
CA THR A 152 0.95 -8.49 -7.17
C THR A 152 2.25 -9.28 -7.15
N ILE A 153 3.06 -9.18 -8.21
CA ILE A 153 4.38 -9.83 -8.28
C ILE A 153 5.29 -9.32 -7.17
N LEU A 154 5.35 -7.99 -6.98
CA LEU A 154 6.13 -7.40 -5.89
C LEU A 154 5.64 -7.86 -4.52
N GLY A 155 4.33 -7.97 -4.30
CA GLY A 155 3.74 -8.48 -3.07
C GLY A 155 4.12 -9.95 -2.79
N ILE A 156 4.15 -10.79 -3.83
CA ILE A 156 4.63 -12.18 -3.72
C ILE A 156 6.10 -12.21 -3.30
N VAL A 157 6.94 -11.40 -3.94
CA VAL A 157 8.37 -11.29 -3.60
C VAL A 157 8.54 -10.82 -2.15
N GLN A 158 7.77 -9.82 -1.72
CA GLN A 158 7.79 -9.32 -0.34
C GLN A 158 7.39 -10.39 0.69
N LEU A 159 6.34 -11.17 0.40
CA LEU A 159 5.91 -12.27 1.26
C LEU A 159 6.95 -13.41 1.30
N ALA A 160 7.51 -13.78 0.15
CA ALA A 160 8.55 -14.79 0.07
C ALA A 160 9.80 -14.39 0.86
N LEU A 161 10.26 -13.14 0.72
CA LEU A 161 11.39 -12.62 1.50
C LEU A 161 11.09 -12.65 3.00
N TYR A 162 9.88 -12.25 3.42
CA TYR A 162 9.48 -12.30 4.83
C TYR A 162 9.60 -13.71 5.41
N PHE A 163 9.08 -14.73 4.72
CA PHE A 163 9.14 -16.11 5.21
C PHE A 163 10.58 -16.65 5.26
N ASN A 164 11.38 -16.42 4.21
CA ASN A 164 12.79 -16.85 4.20
C ASN A 164 13.58 -16.21 5.36
N TYR A 165 13.47 -14.89 5.57
CA TYR A 165 14.19 -14.21 6.65
C TYR A 165 13.71 -14.59 8.06
N LYS A 166 12.40 -14.84 8.22
CA LYS A 166 11.83 -15.31 9.49
C LYS A 166 12.34 -16.70 9.86
N GLU A 167 12.50 -17.59 8.88
CA GLU A 167 13.04 -18.93 9.10
C GLU A 167 14.53 -18.87 9.45
N THR A 168 15.34 -18.08 8.73
CA THR A 168 16.78 -17.94 9.01
C THR A 168 17.07 -17.38 10.41
N SER A 169 16.30 -16.38 10.87
CA SER A 169 16.46 -15.82 12.22
C SER A 169 16.02 -16.79 13.34
N GLY A 170 15.14 -17.75 13.03
CA GLY A 170 14.76 -18.84 13.93
C GLY A 170 15.79 -19.97 14.03
N GLU A 171 16.66 -20.13 13.03
CA GLU A 171 17.78 -21.08 13.05
C GLU A 171 19.02 -20.49 13.73
N GLU A 172 19.34 -19.22 13.49
CA GLU A 172 20.50 -18.53 14.10
C GLU A 172 20.37 -18.40 15.64
N SER A 173 19.14 -18.46 16.16
CA SER A 173 18.85 -18.50 17.61
C SER A 173 18.88 -19.91 18.22
N ARG A 174 18.99 -20.97 17.39
CA ARG A 174 19.10 -22.37 17.80
C ARG A 174 20.51 -22.93 17.78
N ASP A 175 21.45 -22.24 17.13
CA ASP A 175 22.87 -22.53 17.31
C ASP A 175 23.32 -22.03 18.68
N PRO A 176 23.70 -22.92 19.61
CA PRO A 176 24.13 -22.50 20.93
C PRO A 176 25.39 -21.66 20.79
N LEU A 177 25.41 -20.50 21.46
CA LEU A 177 26.61 -19.74 21.83
C LEU A 177 27.53 -20.53 22.79
N ILE A 178 27.75 -21.82 22.54
CA ILE A 178 28.78 -22.64 23.18
C ILE A 178 30.00 -22.61 22.27
N VAL A 179 30.62 -21.44 22.13
CA VAL A 179 32.07 -21.39 22.11
C VAL A 179 32.47 -21.12 23.55
N SER A 180 32.62 -22.23 24.26
CA SER A 180 33.28 -22.33 25.55
C SER A 180 34.60 -21.56 25.51
N TYR A 181 34.73 -20.52 26.32
CA TYR A 181 36.04 -20.08 26.80
C TYR A 181 36.56 -21.18 27.73
N ALA A 182 37.34 -22.09 27.17
CA ALA A 182 38.23 -23.01 27.89
C ALA A 182 39.67 -22.73 27.44
#